data_AF-A0A924WHB4-F1
#
_entry.id   AF-A0A924WHB4-F1
#
_cell.length_a   1.000
_cell.length_b   1.000
_cell.length_c   1.000
_cell.angle_alpha   90.00
_cell.angle_beta   90.00
_cell.angle_gamma   90.00
#
_symmetry.space_group_name_H-M   'P 1'
#
loop_
_entity.id
_entity.type
_entity.pdbx_description
1 polymer ?
#
loop_
_entity_poly.entity_id
_entity_poly.type
_entity_poly.pdbx_seq_one_letter_code
_entity_poly.pdbx_strand_id
1 'polypeptide(L)'
;MVTYQIQIPDSKAEAFLRIITSLQSVGVVKSFTTNKSLTQPGEPVEEGYLLSVLEASELQAEEGLVVPANQIASFLKLWKQRERA
;
A
#
# COMPACT_ATOMS: atom_id res chain seq x y z
N MET A 1 -5.79 4.19 -30.68
CA MET A 1 -5.15 3.49 -29.53
C MET A 1 -5.90 2.18 -29.35
N VAL A 2 -5.22 1.05 -29.40
CA VAL A 2 -5.87 -0.27 -29.27
C VAL A 2 -5.52 -0.82 -27.89
N THR A 3 -6.54 -1.23 -27.15
CA THR A 3 -6.39 -1.81 -25.81
C THR A 3 -6.75 -3.28 -25.89
N TYR A 4 -5.85 -4.15 -25.47
CA TYR A 4 -6.09 -5.59 -25.39
C TYR A 4 -6.33 -5.99 -23.94
N GLN A 5 -7.45 -6.69 -23.70
CA GLN A 5 -7.72 -7.31 -22.42
C GLN A 5 -7.35 -8.78 -22.50
N ILE A 6 -6.40 -9.20 -21.66
CA ILE A 6 -5.90 -10.58 -21.61
C ILE A 6 -6.27 -11.14 -20.23
N GLN A 7 -6.97 -12.26 -20.22
CA GLN A 7 -7.26 -13.01 -18.99
C GLN A 7 -6.23 -14.11 -18.81
N ILE A 8 -5.72 -14.25 -17.59
CA ILE A 8 -4.59 -15.14 -17.28
C ILE A 8 -4.96 -15.95 -16.04
N PRO A 9 -4.74 -17.27 -16.05
CA PRO A 9 -4.92 -18.08 -14.86
C PRO A 9 -4.01 -17.59 -13.74
N ASP A 10 -4.51 -17.57 -12.49
CA ASP A 10 -3.77 -17.08 -11.32
C ASP A 10 -2.43 -17.81 -11.13
N SER A 11 -2.37 -19.10 -11.44
CA SER A 11 -1.16 -19.93 -11.37
C SER A 11 -0.02 -19.46 -12.28
N LYS A 12 -0.33 -18.65 -13.30
CA LYS A 12 0.63 -18.10 -14.26
C LYS A 12 0.75 -16.58 -14.18
N ALA A 13 0.03 -15.93 -13.28
CA ALA A 13 0.00 -14.48 -13.18
C ALA A 13 1.39 -13.89 -12.88
N GLU A 14 2.13 -14.46 -11.94
CA GLU A 14 3.47 -13.97 -11.58
C GLU A 14 4.46 -14.08 -12.75
N ALA A 15 4.47 -15.25 -13.42
CA ALA A 15 5.32 -15.48 -14.58
C ALA A 15 4.98 -14.51 -15.72
N PHE A 16 3.70 -14.26 -15.97
CA PHE A 16 3.27 -13.31 -16.98
C PHE A 16 3.65 -11.87 -16.65
N LEU A 17 3.48 -11.46 -15.39
CA LEU A 17 3.90 -10.12 -14.94
C LEU A 17 5.39 -9.90 -15.17
N ARG A 18 6.24 -10.88 -14.82
CA ARG A 18 7.68 -10.81 -15.10
C ARG A 18 7.96 -10.61 -16.59
N ILE A 19 7.31 -11.39 -17.47
CA ILE A 19 7.49 -11.28 -18.92
C ILE A 19 7.09 -9.90 -19.42
N ILE A 20 5.92 -9.40 -19.02
CA ILE A 20 5.42 -8.09 -19.46
C ILE A 20 6.31 -6.94 -18.95
N THR A 21 6.80 -7.04 -17.71
CA THR A 21 7.76 -6.05 -17.19
C THR A 21 9.08 -6.08 -17.98
N SER A 22 9.59 -7.27 -18.34
CA SER A 22 10.76 -7.37 -19.21
C SER A 22 10.50 -6.74 -20.59
N LEU A 23 9.34 -6.99 -21.20
CA LEU A 23 8.98 -6.37 -22.48
C LEU A 23 8.80 -4.85 -22.38
N GLN A 24 8.37 -4.34 -21.23
CA GLN A 24 8.34 -2.90 -20.99
C GLN A 24 9.75 -2.31 -20.92
N SER A 25 10.69 -2.98 -20.24
CA SER A 25 12.09 -2.53 -20.16
C SER A 25 12.81 -2.49 -21.51
N VAL A 26 12.41 -3.36 -22.45
CA VAL A 26 12.94 -3.41 -23.82
C VAL A 26 12.20 -2.42 -24.75
N GLY A 27 11.16 -1.73 -24.26
CA GLY A 27 10.41 -0.74 -25.02
C GLY A 27 9.34 -1.32 -25.96
N VAL A 28 9.07 -2.62 -25.88
CA VAL A 28 8.03 -3.30 -26.68
C VAL A 28 6.64 -2.97 -26.14
N VAL A 29 6.51 -2.85 -24.81
CA VAL A 29 5.27 -2.47 -24.13
C VAL A 29 5.42 -1.05 -23.60
N LYS A 30 4.51 -0.14 -23.99
CA LYS A 30 4.53 1.24 -23.49
C LYS A 30 3.95 1.36 -22.07
N SER A 31 2.86 0.67 -21.81
CA SER A 31 2.19 0.64 -20.51
C SER A 31 1.30 -0.59 -20.37
N PHE A 32 1.09 -1.03 -19.13
CA PHE A 32 0.11 -2.04 -18.77
C PHE A 32 -0.49 -1.71 -17.41
N THR A 33 -1.71 -2.18 -17.15
CA THR A 33 -2.42 -2.02 -15.88
C THR A 33 -2.83 -3.40 -15.37
N THR A 34 -2.56 -3.67 -14.10
CA THR A 34 -2.94 -4.93 -13.46
C THR A 34 -4.07 -4.66 -12.48
N ASN A 35 -5.21 -5.29 -12.68
CA ASN A 35 -6.24 -5.34 -11.65
C ASN A 35 -5.86 -6.47 -10.68
N LYS A 36 -5.20 -6.12 -9.57
CA LYS A 36 -4.93 -7.08 -8.49
C LYS A 36 -6.25 -7.38 -7.78
N SER A 37 -6.58 -8.67 -7.62
CA SER A 37 -7.63 -9.07 -6.68
C SER A 37 -7.20 -8.70 -5.27
N LEU A 38 -8.05 -8.00 -4.52
CA LEU A 38 -7.81 -7.63 -3.12
C LEU A 38 -7.89 -8.83 -2.15
N THR A 39 -8.15 -10.03 -2.67
CA THR A 39 -8.42 -11.25 -1.88
C THR A 39 -7.25 -12.24 -1.89
N GLN A 40 -6.01 -11.79 -2.09
CA GLN A 40 -4.88 -12.69 -1.89
C GLN A 40 -4.90 -13.15 -0.43
N PRO A 41 -4.99 -14.46 -0.14
CA PRO A 41 -4.81 -14.93 1.22
C PRO A 41 -3.39 -14.57 1.64
N GLY A 42 -3.27 -13.56 2.50
CA GLY A 42 -2.01 -13.24 3.14
C GLY A 42 -1.57 -14.41 4.02
N GLU A 43 -0.27 -14.45 4.34
CA GLU A 43 0.18 -15.37 5.37
C GLU A 43 -0.55 -15.04 6.68
N PRO A 44 -1.01 -16.06 7.44
CA PRO A 44 -1.62 -15.85 8.73
C PRO A 44 -0.61 -15.14 9.62
N VAL A 45 -0.94 -13.91 10.00
CA VAL A 45 -0.11 -13.13 10.92
C VAL A 45 -0.35 -13.67 12.33
N GLU A 46 0.71 -14.05 13.02
CA GLU A 46 0.62 -14.53 14.39
C GLU A 46 0.06 -13.43 15.32
N GLU A 47 -0.80 -13.82 16.26
CA GLU A 47 -1.42 -12.90 17.21
C GLU A 47 -0.38 -12.07 17.98
N GLY A 48 0.76 -12.68 18.35
CA GLY A 48 1.86 -11.98 19.01
C GLY A 48 2.47 -10.85 18.16
N TYR A 49 2.56 -11.04 16.84
CA TYR A 49 3.02 -9.98 15.95
C TYR A 49 2.01 -8.82 15.92
N LEU A 50 0.72 -9.12 15.81
CA LEU A 50 -0.33 -8.09 15.85
C LEU A 50 -0.32 -7.29 17.16
N LEU A 51 -0.16 -7.98 18.29
CA LEU A 51 -0.06 -7.33 19.61
C LEU A 51 1.19 -6.45 19.72
N SER A 52 2.34 -6.90 19.21
CA SER A 52 3.56 -6.08 19.20
C SER A 52 3.45 -4.81 18.37
N VAL A 53 2.69 -4.84 17.26
CA VAL A 53 2.43 -3.66 16.43
C VAL A 53 1.55 -2.66 17.17
N LEU A 54 0.55 -3.14 17.93
CA LEU A 54 -0.30 -2.29 18.76
C LEU A 54 0.52 -1.64 19.90
N GLU A 55 1.32 -2.43 20.61
CA GLU A 55 2.18 -1.95 21.70
C GLU A 55 3.21 -0.92 21.21
N ALA A 56 3.87 -1.19 20.08
CA ALA A 56 4.79 -0.22 19.46
C ALA A 56 4.09 1.07 19.02
N SER A 57 2.84 0.99 18.58
CA SER A 57 2.05 2.17 18.19
C SER A 57 1.64 3.00 19.40
N GLU A 58 1.28 2.37 20.52
CA GLU A 58 0.98 3.07 21.77
C GLU A 58 2.24 3.76 22.34
N LEU A 59 3.39 3.07 22.32
CA LEU A 59 4.65 3.60 22.80
C LEU A 59 5.13 4.81 21.97
N GLN A 60 4.97 4.74 20.64
CA GLN A 60 5.24 5.89 19.75
C GLN A 60 4.28 7.07 19.99
N ALA A 61 3.05 6.81 20.42
CA ALA A 61 2.10 7.85 20.79
C ALA A 61 2.48 8.51 22.13
N GLU A 62 2.95 7.73 23.11
CA GLU A 62 3.45 8.25 24.39
C GLU A 62 4.75 9.06 24.23
N GLU A 63 5.65 8.63 23.34
CA GLU A 63 6.88 9.36 22.99
C GLU A 63 6.61 10.63 22.14
N GLY A 64 5.35 10.87 21.74
CA GLY A 64 4.95 12.02 20.94
C GLY A 64 5.43 11.97 19.49
N LEU A 65 5.90 10.81 19.02
CA LEU A 65 6.35 10.58 17.64
C LEU A 65 5.16 10.40 16.68
N VAL A 66 4.02 9.95 17.21
CA VAL A 66 2.79 9.75 16.45
C VAL A 66 1.66 10.52 17.12
N VAL A 67 0.90 11.29 16.34
CA VAL A 67 -0.26 12.01 16.86
C VAL A 67 -1.40 11.01 17.10
N PRO A 68 -1.88 10.86 18.34
CA PRO A 68 -3.01 9.98 18.65
C PRO A 68 -4.24 10.35 17.82
N ALA A 69 -5.03 9.36 17.39
CA ALA A 69 -6.18 9.57 16.50
C ALA A 69 -7.18 10.61 17.04
N ASN A 70 -7.40 10.64 18.35
CA ASN A 70 -8.26 11.59 19.05
C ASN A 70 -7.69 13.03 19.09
N GLN A 71 -6.42 13.23 18.77
CA GLN A 71 -5.74 14.53 18.75
C GLN A 71 -5.45 15.07 17.35
N ILE A 72 -5.63 14.25 16.30
CA ILE A 72 -5.39 14.63 14.89
C ILE A 72 -6.19 15.88 14.50
N ALA A 73 -7.46 15.97 14.92
CA ALA A 73 -8.31 17.12 14.58
C ALA A 73 -7.79 18.45 15.16
N SER A 74 -7.23 18.41 16.37
CA SER A 74 -6.63 19.56 17.04
C SER A 74 -5.31 19.95 16.36
N PHE A 75 -4.48 18.96 16.02
CA PHE A 75 -3.24 19.18 15.29
C PHE A 75 -3.47 19.82 13.92
N LEU A 76 -4.44 19.32 13.15
CA LEU A 76 -4.81 19.89 11.84
C LEU A 76 -5.32 21.34 11.94
N LYS A 77 -6.04 21.69 13.02
CA LYS A 77 -6.48 23.07 13.27
C LYS A 77 -5.30 24.01 13.54
N LEU A 78 -4.35 23.59 14.38
CA LEU A 78 -3.14 24.37 14.68
C LEU A 78 -2.25 24.55 13.45
N TRP A 79 -2.10 23.49 12.65
CA TRP A 79 -1.32 23.55 11.40
C TRP A 79 -1.92 24.54 10.39
N LYS A 80 -3.24 24.50 10.18
CA LYS A 80 -3.94 25.48 9.31
C LYS A 80 -3.85 26.92 9.79
N GLN A 81 -3.74 27.15 11.10
CA GLN A 81 -3.53 28.50 11.65
C GLN A 81 -2.11 28.99 11.39
N ARG A 82 -1.11 28.10 11.47
CA ARG A 82 0.29 28.42 11.19
C ARG A 82 0.54 28.76 9.72
N GLU A 83 -0.16 28.14 8.77
CA GLU A 83 -0.03 28.46 7.34
C GLU A 83 -0.68 29.81 6.94
N ARG A 84 -1.52 30.39 7.81
CA ARG A 84 -2.19 31.67 7.58
C ARG A 84 -1.56 32.85 8.32
N ALA A 85 -0.51 32.62 9.11
CA ALA A 85 0.26 33.63 9.83
C ALA A 85 1.57 33.91 9.07
#